data_AF-F8X444-F1
#
_entry.id   AF-F8X444-F1
#
_cell.length_a   1.000
_cell.length_b   1.000
_cell.length_c   1.000
_cell.angle_alpha   90.00
_cell.angle_beta   90.00
_cell.angle_gamma   90.00
#
_symmetry.space_group_name_H-M   'P 1'
#
loop_
_entity.id
_entity.type
_entity.pdbx_description
1 polymer ?
#
loop_
_entity_poly.entity_id
_entity_poly.type
_entity_poly.pdbx_seq_one_letter_code
_entity_poly.pdbx_strand_id
1 'polypeptide(L)'
;MITSPFLIDSGDKAMIGIVLCGLVILAIIILPKVMRYKKRMQKDYEEKAAPEIEMIVVPGEETIPEPPVIPGYKKQFLVNVGIPTRKGKLVSIRKEYHNRISKIVGVIGKNEVTIFSYIDNVLKHHFETFQDEISEQYKKNNNDDYLNPKK
;
A
#
# COMPACT_ATOMS: atom_id res chain seq x y z
N MET A 1 -24.12 -43.28 -35.45
CA MET A 1 -25.13 -42.25 -35.12
C MET A 1 -25.09 -42.07 -33.61
N ILE A 2 -24.71 -40.86 -33.17
CA ILE A 2 -24.43 -40.52 -31.77
C ILE A 2 -25.72 -39.98 -31.17
N THR A 3 -26.29 -40.67 -30.20
CA THR A 3 -27.37 -40.14 -29.35
C THR A 3 -27.18 -40.66 -27.93
N SER A 4 -26.50 -39.88 -27.09
CA SER A 4 -26.64 -39.97 -25.64
C SER A 4 -27.64 -38.90 -25.20
N PRO A 5 -28.88 -39.25 -24.78
CA PRO A 5 -29.84 -38.28 -24.28
C PRO A 5 -29.49 -37.99 -22.83
N PHE A 6 -29.02 -36.77 -22.56
CA PHE A 6 -28.90 -36.25 -21.21
C PHE A 6 -30.32 -36.17 -20.62
N LEU A 7 -30.65 -37.14 -19.76
CA LEU A 7 -31.90 -37.21 -19.03
C LEU A 7 -31.95 -36.04 -18.05
N ILE A 8 -32.65 -34.96 -18.42
CA ILE A 8 -32.95 -33.84 -17.53
C ILE A 8 -34.21 -34.20 -16.75
N ASP A 9 -34.04 -34.66 -15.51
CA ASP A 9 -35.15 -34.86 -14.60
C ASP A 9 -35.70 -33.51 -14.09
N SER A 10 -36.97 -33.48 -13.71
CA SER A 10 -37.68 -32.28 -13.21
C SER A 10 -36.98 -31.66 -11.99
N GLY A 11 -36.26 -32.47 -11.21
CA GLY A 11 -35.45 -32.05 -10.07
C GLY A 11 -34.22 -31.20 -10.43
N ASP A 12 -33.57 -31.44 -11.58
CA ASP A 12 -32.35 -30.72 -11.97
C ASP A 12 -32.64 -29.29 -12.44
N LYS A 13 -33.79 -29.08 -13.11
CA LYS A 13 -34.23 -27.74 -13.51
C LYS A 13 -34.55 -26.87 -12.30
N ALA A 14 -35.13 -27.46 -11.24
CA ALA A 14 -35.41 -26.77 -9.99
C ALA A 14 -34.12 -26.41 -9.24
N MET A 15 -33.15 -27.32 -9.18
CA MET A 15 -31.84 -27.07 -8.57
C MET A 15 -31.03 -26.01 -9.31
N ILE A 16 -31.01 -26.04 -10.65
CA ILE A 16 -30.38 -25.00 -11.47
C ILE A 16 -31.06 -23.64 -11.23
N GLY A 17 -32.39 -23.61 -11.13
CA GLY A 17 -33.14 -22.40 -10.81
C GLY A 17 -32.78 -21.79 -9.46
N ILE A 18 -32.64 -22.63 -8.41
CA ILE A 18 -32.25 -22.18 -7.07
C ILE A 18 -30.82 -21.63 -7.05
N VAL A 19 -29.87 -22.29 -7.73
CA VAL A 19 -28.48 -21.82 -7.80
C VAL A 19 -28.38 -20.51 -8.57
N LEU A 20 -29.06 -20.37 -9.70
CA LEU A 20 -29.09 -19.13 -10.47
C LEU A 20 -29.72 -17.98 -9.67
N CYS A 21 -30.82 -18.24 -8.95
CA CYS A 21 -31.46 -17.24 -8.08
C CYS A 21 -30.52 -16.80 -6.94
N GLY A 22 -29.80 -17.75 -6.33
CA GLY A 22 -28.78 -17.47 -5.32
C GLY A 22 -27.64 -16.57 -5.82
N LEU A 23 -27.13 -16.82 -7.02
CA LEU A 23 -26.08 -16.00 -7.63
C LEU A 23 -26.56 -14.57 -7.94
N VAL A 24 -27.80 -14.42 -8.40
CA VAL A 24 -28.42 -13.11 -8.65
C VAL A 24 -28.61 -12.34 -7.33
N ILE A 25 -29.06 -13.00 -6.27
CA ILE A 25 -29.20 -12.39 -4.93
C ILE A 25 -27.85 -11.94 -4.38
N LEU A 26 -26.80 -12.76 -4.51
CA LEU A 26 -25.44 -12.38 -4.10
C LEU A 26 -24.92 -11.17 -4.89
N ALA A 27 -25.16 -11.12 -6.20
CA ALA A 27 -24.80 -9.96 -7.02
C ALA A 27 -25.55 -8.69 -6.58
N ILE A 28 -26.86 -8.78 -6.30
CA ILE A 28 -27.67 -7.67 -5.79
C ILE A 28 -27.17 -7.15 -4.44
N ILE A 29 -26.57 -8.00 -3.59
CA ILE A 29 -26.03 -7.58 -2.28
C ILE A 29 -24.60 -7.00 -2.40
N ILE A 30 -23.76 -7.59 -3.25
CA ILE A 30 -22.35 -7.23 -3.37
C ILE A 30 -22.17 -5.96 -4.21
N LEU A 31 -22.89 -5.81 -5.33
CA LEU A 31 -22.77 -4.65 -6.23
C LEU A 31 -23.04 -3.31 -5.50
N PRO A 32 -24.10 -3.14 -4.70
CA PRO A 32 -24.31 -1.91 -3.94
C PRO A 32 -23.24 -1.67 -2.87
N LYS A 33 -22.72 -2.72 -2.22
CA LYS A 33 -21.64 -2.59 -1.24
C LYS A 33 -20.34 -2.12 -1.90
N VAL A 34 -19.98 -2.67 -3.05
CA VAL A 34 -18.79 -2.27 -3.82
C VAL A 34 -18.93 -0.83 -4.34
N MET A 35 -20.09 -0.46 -4.88
CA MET A 35 -20.36 0.91 -5.30
C MET A 35 -20.35 1.90 -4.12
N ARG A 36 -20.95 1.54 -2.98
CA ARG A 36 -20.91 2.36 -1.75
C ARG A 36 -19.49 2.48 -1.18
N TYR A 37 -18.69 1.44 -1.26
CA TYR A 37 -17.28 1.47 -0.86
C TYR A 37 -16.47 2.43 -1.73
N LYS A 38 -16.62 2.36 -3.06
CA LYS A 38 -15.97 3.30 -4.00
C LYS A 38 -16.43 4.75 -3.78
N LYS A 39 -17.72 4.97 -3.52
CA LYS A 39 -18.29 6.31 -3.26
C LYS A 39 -17.83 6.89 -1.92
N ARG A 40 -17.64 6.07 -0.88
CA ARG A 40 -17.02 6.49 0.39
C ARG A 40 -15.55 6.87 0.20
N MET A 41 -14.80 6.10 -0.58
CA MET A 41 -13.41 6.44 -0.90
C MET A 41 -13.27 7.76 -1.68
N GLN A 42 -14.18 8.06 -2.62
CA GLN A 42 -14.19 9.35 -3.32
C GLN A 42 -14.64 10.50 -2.41
N LYS A 43 -15.66 10.29 -1.58
CA LYS A 43 -16.15 11.31 -0.64
C LYS A 43 -15.11 11.66 0.42
N ASP A 44 -14.41 10.67 0.97
CA ASP A 44 -13.31 10.89 1.92
C ASP A 44 -12.12 11.64 1.28
N TYR A 45 -11.99 11.60 -0.06
CA TYR A 45 -11.02 12.35 -0.84
C TYR A 45 -11.48 13.81 -1.09
N GLU A 46 -12.73 14.02 -1.51
CA GLU A 46 -13.30 15.37 -1.71
C GLU A 46 -13.44 16.15 -0.40
N GLU A 47 -13.87 15.50 0.69
CA GLU A 47 -14.07 16.12 2.01
C GLU A 47 -12.73 16.54 2.66
N LYS A 48 -11.61 15.89 2.32
CA LYS A 48 -10.26 16.29 2.75
C LYS A 48 -9.56 17.27 1.81
N ALA A 49 -10.12 17.54 0.63
CA ALA A 49 -9.53 18.42 -0.38
C ALA A 49 -10.02 19.87 -0.31
N ALA A 50 -11.08 20.18 0.44
CA ALA A 50 -11.53 21.55 0.66
C ALA A 50 -10.93 22.12 1.97
N PRO A 51 -9.86 22.91 1.84
CA PRO A 51 -10.01 24.34 2.06
C PRO A 51 -9.66 25.13 0.80
N GLU A 52 -10.54 26.07 0.45
CA GLU A 52 -10.35 27.06 -0.62
C GLU A 52 -9.21 28.01 -0.20
N ILE A 53 -8.01 27.80 -0.75
CA ILE A 53 -6.98 28.83 -0.72
C ILE A 53 -7.36 29.82 -1.83
N GLU A 54 -7.91 30.96 -1.41
CA GLU A 54 -8.21 32.10 -2.25
C GLU A 54 -6.94 32.51 -3.02
N MET A 55 -6.91 32.21 -4.33
CA MET A 55 -5.81 32.63 -5.19
C MET A 55 -5.89 34.14 -5.38
N ILE A 56 -5.06 34.88 -4.65
CA ILE A 56 -4.75 36.26 -4.98
C ILE A 56 -4.04 36.24 -6.33
N VAL A 57 -4.75 36.66 -7.37
CA VAL A 57 -4.19 36.83 -8.72
C VAL A 57 -3.20 38.00 -8.67
N VAL A 58 -1.92 37.67 -8.63
CA VAL A 58 -0.83 38.61 -8.94
C VAL A 58 -0.42 38.35 -10.40
N PRO A 59 -0.63 39.30 -11.33
CA PRO A 59 -0.15 39.16 -12.70
C PRO A 59 1.34 39.51 -12.73
N GLY A 60 2.19 38.50 -12.88
CA GLY A 60 3.65 38.67 -13.02
C GLY A 60 4.29 37.38 -13.51
N GLU A 61 4.91 37.46 -14.67
CA GLU A 61 5.59 36.39 -15.40
C GLU A 61 6.84 35.90 -14.64
N GLU A 62 6.77 34.76 -13.94
CA GLU A 62 7.96 34.08 -13.42
C GLU A 62 7.82 32.55 -13.47
N THR A 63 8.83 31.91 -14.05
CA THR A 63 9.04 30.46 -14.15
C THR A 63 8.85 29.77 -12.81
N ILE A 64 7.93 28.82 -12.71
CA ILE A 64 7.73 27.98 -11.52
C ILE A 64 9.07 27.25 -11.24
N PRO A 65 9.78 27.55 -10.14
CA PRO A 65 10.93 26.76 -9.75
C PRO A 65 10.41 25.38 -9.38
N GLU A 66 10.91 24.32 -10.03
CA GLU A 66 10.73 22.97 -9.50
C GLU A 66 11.22 22.99 -8.04
N PRO A 67 10.44 22.47 -7.06
CA PRO A 67 10.91 22.37 -5.70
C PRO A 67 12.24 21.60 -5.73
N PRO A 68 13.26 21.98 -4.95
CA PRO A 68 14.54 21.31 -4.99
C PRO A 68 14.32 19.86 -4.60
N VAL A 69 14.27 19.00 -5.62
CA VAL A 69 14.38 17.57 -5.44
C VAL A 69 15.78 17.39 -4.94
N ILE A 70 15.96 17.27 -3.62
CA ILE A 70 17.26 16.94 -3.02
C ILE A 70 17.68 15.62 -3.69
N PRO A 71 18.67 15.62 -4.60
CA PRO A 71 18.92 14.46 -5.44
C PRO A 71 19.32 13.24 -4.61
N GLY A 72 19.84 13.48 -3.41
CA GLY A 72 20.19 12.45 -2.42
C GLY A 72 18.98 11.70 -1.86
N TYR A 73 17.90 12.41 -1.46
CA TYR A 73 16.78 11.77 -0.75
C TYR A 73 16.09 10.69 -1.61
N LYS A 74 15.79 11.01 -2.87
CA LYS A 74 15.15 10.05 -3.78
C LYS A 74 16.05 8.83 -4.01
N LYS A 75 17.33 9.07 -4.29
CA LYS A 75 18.32 8.00 -4.52
C LYS A 75 18.53 7.11 -3.30
N GLN A 76 18.38 7.67 -2.10
CA GLN A 76 18.64 6.96 -0.86
C GLN A 76 17.41 6.20 -0.34
N PHE A 77 16.20 6.78 -0.44
CA PHE A 77 15.01 6.22 0.21
C PHE A 77 13.90 5.76 -0.74
N LEU A 78 13.92 6.21 -2.00
CA LEU A 78 12.90 5.88 -3.00
C LEU A 78 13.44 4.89 -4.05
N VAL A 79 13.97 3.77 -3.56
CA VAL A 79 14.49 2.67 -4.39
C VAL A 79 13.65 1.42 -4.14
N ASN A 80 13.24 0.72 -5.20
CA ASN A 80 12.61 -0.58 -5.05
C ASN A 80 13.61 -1.64 -4.65
N VAL A 81 13.32 -2.33 -3.56
CA VAL A 81 14.09 -3.50 -3.15
C VAL A 81 13.54 -4.73 -3.86
N GLY A 82 14.41 -5.51 -4.51
CA GLY A 82 14.04 -6.74 -5.24
C GLY A 82 13.61 -7.91 -4.34
N ILE A 83 13.28 -7.63 -3.08
CA ILE A 83 12.88 -8.62 -2.09
C ILE A 83 11.36 -8.76 -2.15
N PRO A 84 10.83 -9.95 -2.46
CA PRO A 84 9.39 -10.19 -2.38
C PRO A 84 8.92 -9.94 -0.95
N THR A 85 7.88 -9.11 -0.77
CA THR A 85 7.33 -8.79 0.57
C THR A 85 7.00 -10.04 1.40
N ARG A 86 6.61 -11.15 0.73
CA ARG A 86 6.31 -12.44 1.37
C ARG A 86 7.51 -13.11 2.06
N LYS A 87 8.74 -12.74 1.70
CA LYS A 87 9.97 -13.19 2.38
C LYS A 87 10.30 -12.34 3.61
N GLY A 88 9.64 -11.19 3.76
CA GLY A 88 9.80 -10.32 4.91
C GLY A 88 8.99 -10.80 6.12
N LYS A 89 9.21 -10.14 7.25
CA LYS A 89 8.34 -10.26 8.44
C LYS A 89 7.38 -9.07 8.47
N LEU A 90 6.13 -9.32 8.87
CA LEU A 90 5.14 -8.27 9.03
C LEU A 90 5.37 -7.55 10.36
N VAL A 91 5.49 -6.22 10.30
CA VAL A 91 5.60 -5.36 11.49
C VAL A 91 4.50 -4.31 11.42
N SER A 92 3.78 -4.11 12.51
CA SER A 92 2.78 -3.05 12.60
C SER A 92 3.46 -1.69 12.77
N ILE A 93 2.90 -0.68 12.11
CA ILE A 93 3.30 0.72 12.29
C ILE A 93 2.10 1.56 12.66
N ARG A 94 2.34 2.70 13.32
CA ARG A 94 1.29 3.67 13.63
C ARG A 94 0.58 4.11 12.35
N LYS A 95 -0.75 4.27 12.43
CA LYS A 95 -1.61 4.63 11.29
C LYS A 95 -1.18 5.95 10.66
N GLU A 96 -0.78 6.92 11.48
CA GLU A 96 -0.32 8.24 11.05
C GLU A 96 0.95 8.12 10.20
N TYR A 97 1.85 7.21 10.56
CA TYR A 97 3.08 6.97 9.80
C TYR A 97 2.81 6.22 8.51
N HIS A 98 1.92 5.23 8.53
CA HIS A 98 1.48 4.57 7.31
C HIS A 98 0.92 5.59 6.29
N ASN A 99 0.05 6.50 6.74
CA ASN A 99 -0.52 7.54 5.88
C ASN A 99 0.55 8.50 5.32
N ARG A 100 1.51 8.90 6.17
CA ARG A 100 2.63 9.76 5.74
C ARG A 100 3.51 9.06 4.70
N ILE A 101 3.88 7.81 4.94
CA ILE A 101 4.70 7.01 4.01
C ILE A 101 3.94 6.80 2.70
N SER A 102 2.64 6.50 2.76
CA SER A 102 1.78 6.36 1.57
C SER A 102 1.82 7.61 0.70
N LYS A 103 1.75 8.81 1.31
CA LYS A 103 1.87 10.08 0.58
C LYS A 103 3.27 10.26 -0.02
N ILE A 104 4.34 9.93 0.71
CA ILE A 104 5.71 10.03 0.22
C ILE A 104 5.91 9.16 -1.03
N VAL A 105 5.58 7.87 -0.94
CA VAL A 105 5.78 6.95 -2.07
C VAL A 105 4.84 7.23 -3.24
N GLY A 106 3.64 7.74 -2.98
CA GLY A 106 2.68 8.09 -4.03
C GLY A 106 3.04 9.38 -4.77
N VAL A 107 3.35 10.46 -4.04
CA VAL A 107 3.61 11.78 -4.61
C VAL A 107 5.06 11.90 -5.10
N ILE A 108 6.03 11.55 -4.25
CA ILE A 108 7.46 11.74 -4.56
C ILE A 108 8.01 10.53 -5.33
N GLY A 109 7.59 9.33 -4.92
CA GLY A 109 7.96 8.07 -5.56
C GLY A 109 7.12 7.70 -6.78
N LYS A 110 6.17 8.55 -7.19
CA LYS A 110 5.30 8.36 -8.37
C LYS A 110 4.56 7.02 -8.40
N ASN A 111 4.25 6.45 -7.23
CA ASN A 111 3.68 5.10 -7.07
C ASN A 111 4.57 3.95 -7.60
N GLU A 112 5.83 4.24 -7.95
CA GLU A 112 6.77 3.22 -8.41
C GLU A 112 7.39 2.49 -7.22
N VAL A 113 7.49 3.13 -6.05
CA VAL A 113 8.09 2.57 -4.84
C VAL A 113 7.03 2.06 -3.89
N THR A 114 7.22 0.85 -3.36
CA THR A 114 6.30 0.29 -2.36
C THR A 114 6.56 0.85 -0.96
N ILE A 115 5.54 0.84 -0.09
CA ILE A 115 5.70 1.16 1.34
C ILE A 115 6.77 0.26 1.98
N PHE A 116 6.78 -1.03 1.62
CA PHE A 116 7.78 -1.98 2.09
C PHE A 116 9.20 -1.53 1.71
N SER A 117 9.43 -1.21 0.44
CA SER A 117 10.74 -0.76 -0.04
C SER A 117 11.19 0.53 0.62
N TYR A 118 10.28 1.49 0.83
CA TYR A 118 10.60 2.72 1.54
C TYR A 118 11.06 2.45 2.99
N ILE A 119 10.29 1.62 3.72
CA ILE A 119 10.63 1.27 5.10
C ILE A 119 11.97 0.52 5.15
N ASP A 120 12.20 -0.41 4.22
CA ASP A 120 13.46 -1.17 4.13
C ASP A 120 14.66 -0.24 3.91
N ASN A 121 14.55 0.73 3.00
CA ASN A 121 15.63 1.70 2.77
C ASN A 121 15.90 2.59 4.01
N VAL A 122 14.84 3.01 4.71
CA VAL A 122 14.97 3.79 5.95
C VAL A 122 15.68 2.96 7.03
N LEU A 123 15.29 1.70 7.20
CA LEU A 123 15.90 0.80 8.17
C LEU A 123 17.34 0.48 7.80
N LYS A 124 17.63 0.21 6.53
CA LYS A 124 18.99 0.00 6.03
C LYS A 124 19.89 1.18 6.38
N HIS A 125 19.47 2.40 6.03
CA HIS A 125 20.25 3.59 6.33
C HIS A 125 20.42 3.81 7.84
N HIS A 126 19.38 3.55 8.63
CA HIS A 126 19.47 3.62 10.09
C HIS A 126 20.51 2.64 10.64
N PHE A 127 20.50 1.38 10.20
CA PHE A 127 21.49 0.40 10.65
C PHE A 127 22.90 0.75 10.19
N GLU A 128 23.10 1.21 8.96
CA GLU A 128 24.43 1.63 8.47
C GLU A 128 24.98 2.83 9.24
N THR A 129 24.12 3.77 9.61
CA THR A 129 24.52 5.01 10.32
C THR A 129 24.80 4.77 11.79
N PHE A 130 24.01 3.91 12.45
CA PHE A 130 24.04 3.73 13.90
C PHE A 130 24.58 2.35 14.33
N GLN A 131 25.20 1.57 13.43
CA GLN A 131 25.68 0.21 13.75
C GLN A 131 26.60 0.16 14.96
N ASP A 132 27.54 1.11 15.07
CA ASP A 132 28.56 1.09 16.13
C ASP A 132 27.92 1.39 17.48
N GLU A 133 27.06 2.41 17.54
CA GLU A 133 26.30 2.78 18.74
C GLU A 133 25.37 1.65 19.17
N ILE A 134 24.62 1.07 18.23
CA ILE A 134 23.73 -0.07 18.52
C ILE A 134 24.55 -1.25 19.07
N SER A 135 25.69 -1.56 18.46
CA SER A 135 26.55 -2.67 18.88
C SER A 135 27.16 -2.44 20.26
N GLU A 136 27.60 -1.22 20.55
CA GLU A 136 28.12 -0.85 21.87
C GLU A 136 27.04 -0.99 22.95
N GLN A 137 25.84 -0.45 22.71
CA GLN A 137 24.72 -0.57 23.64
C GLN A 137 24.28 -2.03 23.84
N TYR A 138 24.33 -2.85 22.79
CA TYR A 138 24.00 -4.27 22.89
C TYR A 138 25.01 -5.03 23.76
N LYS A 139 26.31 -4.80 23.55
CA LYS A 139 27.41 -5.41 24.34
C LYS A 139 27.39 -4.99 25.81
N LYS A 140 26.92 -3.78 26.12
CA LYS A 140 26.77 -3.32 27.50
C LYS A 140 25.72 -4.13 28.27
N ASN A 141 24.68 -4.58 27.58
CA ASN A 141 23.55 -5.27 28.18
C ASN A 141 23.60 -6.79 27.99
N ASN A 142 24.44 -7.29 27.07
CA ASN A 142 24.59 -8.71 26.73
C ASN A 142 26.07 -9.06 26.48
N ASN A 143 26.48 -10.31 26.74
CA ASN A 143 27.86 -10.78 26.48
C ASN A 143 28.08 -11.24 25.02
N ASP A 144 27.37 -10.64 24.06
CA ASP A 144 27.41 -10.99 22.64
C ASP A 144 27.44 -9.75 21.73
N ASP A 145 27.81 -9.97 20.47
CA ASP A 145 27.81 -8.94 19.44
C ASP A 145 26.50 -9.04 18.65
N TYR A 146 25.74 -7.96 18.55
CA TYR A 146 24.50 -7.91 17.76
C TYR A 146 24.71 -8.34 16.30
N LEU A 147 25.86 -7.99 15.71
CA LEU A 147 26.20 -8.37 14.34
C LEU A 147 26.66 -9.83 14.25
N ASN A 148 27.07 -10.43 15.37
CA ASN A 148 27.60 -11.77 15.43
C ASN A 148 27.10 -12.53 16.69
N PRO A 149 25.78 -12.82 16.76
CA PRO A 149 25.19 -13.46 17.92
C PRO A 149 25.72 -14.90 18.07
N LYS A 150 25.94 -15.34 19.31
CA LYS A 150 26.28 -16.75 19.59
C LYS A 150 25.09 -17.63 19.22
N LYS A 151 25.33 -18.64 18.39
CA LYS A 151 24.32 -19.66 18.01
C LYS A 151 24.04 -20.62 19.14
#